data_AF-A0A0G4NRS1-F1
#
_entry.id   AF-A0A0G4NRS1-F1
#
_cell.length_a   1.000
_cell.length_b   1.000
_cell.length_c   1.000
_cell.angle_alpha   90.00
_cell.angle_beta   90.00
_cell.angle_gamma   90.00
#
_symmetry.space_group_name_H-M   'P 1'
#
loop_
_entity.id
_entity.type
_entity.pdbx_description
1 polymer ?
#
loop_
_entity_poly.entity_id
_entity_poly.type
_entity_poly.pdbx_seq_one_letter_code
_entity_poly.pdbx_strand_id
1 'polypeptide(L)'
;IHVDAASGGFIAPFTDAGAGGAKWNFELPRVKSINTSGHKFGLVSAGLGWIIWRDEAYLPEFLVFELHYLGGTEKSYTLNFSRPGAQVVVQYYNLVHLGFSGYRGIMENCLTVYLYSFYFSSIAFSLIVTN
;
A
#
# COMPACT_ATOMS: atom_id res chain seq x y z
N ILE A 1 -18.27 -0.79 1.97
CA ILE A 1 -17.25 0.04 2.66
C ILE A 1 -15.99 0.01 1.82
N HIS A 2 -15.43 1.17 1.53
CA HIS A 2 -14.07 1.31 1.02
C HIS A 2 -13.14 1.63 2.19
N VAL A 3 -11.97 1.00 2.25
CA VAL A 3 -10.96 1.30 3.27
C VAL A 3 -9.80 2.01 2.59
N ASP A 4 -9.58 3.27 2.97
CA ASP A 4 -8.39 4.00 2.56
C ASP A 4 -7.19 3.54 3.40
N ALA A 5 -6.44 2.60 2.84
CA ALA A 5 -5.20 2.10 3.42
C ALA A 5 -3.99 2.62 2.63
N ALA A 6 -4.06 3.82 2.03
CA ALA A 6 -2.99 4.40 1.22
C ALA A 6 -1.61 4.31 1.92
N SER A 7 -1.56 4.66 3.21
CA SER A 7 -0.34 4.49 4.02
C SER A 7 -0.37 3.20 4.84
N GLY A 8 -1.49 2.92 5.50
CA GLY A 8 -1.60 1.82 6.47
C GLY A 8 -1.56 0.41 5.86
N GLY A 9 -1.81 0.27 4.56
CA GLY A 9 -1.93 -1.04 3.89
C GLY A 9 -0.63 -1.82 3.81
N PHE A 10 0.52 -1.14 3.87
CA PHE A 10 1.85 -1.75 4.01
C PHE A 10 2.44 -1.62 5.41
N ILE A 11 1.65 -1.19 6.41
CA ILE A 11 2.07 -1.13 7.81
C ILE A 11 1.29 -2.17 8.61
N ALA A 12 -0.03 -2.05 8.65
CA ALA A 12 -0.91 -2.82 9.52
C ALA A 12 -0.70 -4.35 9.48
N PRO A 13 -0.46 -5.00 8.32
CA PRO A 13 -0.19 -6.43 8.27
C PRO A 13 1.18 -6.85 8.85
N PHE A 14 2.10 -5.90 8.98
CA PHE A 14 3.52 -6.14 9.19
C PHE A 14 4.01 -5.58 10.52
N THR A 15 3.11 -5.36 11.48
CA THR A 15 3.48 -4.86 12.81
C THR A 15 2.78 -5.61 13.93
N ASP A 16 3.45 -5.78 15.06
CA ASP A 16 2.92 -6.31 16.32
C ASP A 16 2.14 -5.27 17.14
N ALA A 17 2.22 -4.00 16.76
CA ALA A 17 1.51 -2.90 17.42
C ALA A 17 -0.02 -2.97 17.30
N GLY A 18 -0.58 -3.93 16.54
CA GLY A 18 -2.01 -4.02 16.28
C GLY A 18 -2.55 -2.83 15.48
N ALA A 19 -1.72 -2.24 14.61
CA ALA A 19 -2.14 -1.17 13.73
C ALA A 19 -3.33 -1.64 12.86
N GLY A 20 -4.45 -0.91 12.90
CA GLY A 20 -5.70 -1.32 12.27
C GLY A 20 -6.68 -2.10 13.17
N GLY A 21 -6.32 -2.33 14.44
CA GLY A 21 -7.18 -3.02 15.41
C GLY A 21 -7.32 -4.52 15.11
N ALA A 22 -8.41 -5.12 15.60
CA ALA A 22 -8.63 -6.57 15.47
C ALA A 22 -8.79 -7.03 14.01
N LYS A 23 -9.52 -6.26 13.19
CA LYS A 23 -9.75 -6.51 11.76
C LYS A 23 -10.01 -5.18 11.05
N TRP A 24 -9.42 -4.98 9.89
CA TRP A 24 -9.63 -3.79 9.04
C TRP A 24 -9.76 -4.10 7.54
N ASN A 25 -9.37 -5.32 7.14
CA ASN A 25 -9.25 -5.75 5.75
C ASN A 25 -10.51 -6.52 5.28
N PHE A 26 -10.37 -7.34 4.24
CA PHE A 26 -11.48 -8.14 3.70
C PHE A 26 -12.04 -9.23 4.64
N GLU A 27 -11.44 -9.49 5.79
CA GLU A 27 -12.05 -10.31 6.84
C GLU A 27 -13.38 -9.72 7.35
N LEU A 28 -13.57 -8.40 7.21
CA LEU A 28 -14.86 -7.74 7.48
C LEU A 28 -15.75 -7.79 6.23
N PRO A 29 -16.87 -8.54 6.21
CA PRO A 29 -17.67 -8.76 4.99
C PRO A 29 -18.20 -7.49 4.30
N ARG A 30 -18.31 -6.39 5.05
CA ARG A 30 -18.76 -5.07 4.57
C ARG A 30 -17.69 -4.30 3.78
N VAL A 31 -16.41 -4.67 3.90
CA VAL A 31 -15.30 -4.07 3.13
C VAL A 31 -15.34 -4.60 1.71
N LYS A 32 -15.50 -3.75 0.70
CA LYS A 32 -15.66 -4.12 -0.71
C LYS A 32 -14.47 -3.70 -1.58
N SER A 33 -13.69 -2.73 -1.12
CA SER A 33 -12.44 -2.34 -1.75
C SER A 33 -11.45 -1.75 -0.75
N ILE A 34 -10.17 -1.88 -1.06
CA ILE A 34 -9.04 -1.35 -0.29
C ILE A 34 -8.04 -0.77 -1.29
N ASN A 35 -7.59 0.46 -1.07
CA ASN A 35 -6.41 0.99 -1.78
C ASN A 35 -5.17 0.99 -0.88
N THR A 36 -4.00 0.91 -1.49
CA THR A 36 -2.71 1.09 -0.81
C THR A 36 -1.70 1.75 -1.75
N SER A 37 -0.85 2.64 -1.25
CA SER A 37 0.16 3.32 -2.05
C SER A 37 1.48 2.56 -1.98
N GLY A 38 1.90 1.95 -3.09
CA GLY A 38 3.21 1.31 -3.21
C GLY A 38 4.35 2.29 -2.97
N HIS A 39 4.18 3.54 -3.43
CA HIS A 39 5.15 4.61 -3.24
C HIS A 39 5.22 5.23 -1.83
N LYS A 40 4.51 4.64 -0.86
CA LYS A 40 4.64 5.00 0.56
C LYS A 40 5.40 3.88 1.26
N PHE A 41 4.71 3.13 2.13
CA PHE A 41 5.28 2.01 2.87
C PHE A 41 5.42 0.73 2.02
N GLY A 42 5.01 0.75 0.75
CA GLY A 42 5.33 -0.31 -0.21
C GLY A 42 6.78 -0.29 -0.71
N LEU A 43 7.55 0.74 -0.34
CA LEU A 43 9.00 0.89 -0.58
C LEU A 43 9.39 1.07 -2.05
N VAL A 44 8.52 1.70 -2.84
CA VAL A 44 8.76 2.02 -4.25
C VAL A 44 8.87 3.53 -4.43
N SER A 45 9.52 3.98 -5.51
CA SER A 45 9.54 5.40 -5.88
C SER A 45 8.14 5.92 -6.25
N ALA A 46 7.98 7.24 -6.23
CA ALA A 46 6.72 7.93 -6.56
C ALA A 46 6.11 7.46 -7.89
N GLY A 47 4.79 7.29 -7.89
CA GLY A 47 4.02 6.96 -9.11
C GLY A 47 3.27 5.63 -9.10
N LEU A 48 3.33 4.84 -8.02
CA LEU A 48 2.60 3.56 -7.93
C LEU A 48 1.60 3.48 -6.76
N GLY A 49 0.37 3.09 -7.07
CA GLY A 49 -0.66 2.73 -6.10
C GLY A 49 -1.47 1.53 -6.58
N TRP A 50 -2.16 0.90 -5.64
CA TRP A 50 -2.95 -0.30 -5.85
C TRP A 50 -4.36 -0.08 -5.34
N ILE A 51 -5.33 -0.69 -6.03
CA ILE A 51 -6.69 -0.85 -5.54
C ILE A 51 -7.07 -2.32 -5.73
N ILE A 52 -7.65 -2.91 -4.70
CA ILE A 52 -8.13 -4.28 -4.71
C ILE A 52 -9.63 -4.24 -4.42
N TRP A 53 -10.40 -4.97 -5.21
CA TRP A 53 -11.82 -5.19 -5.00
C TRP A 53 -12.02 -6.58 -4.38
N ARG A 54 -13.06 -6.72 -3.54
CA ARG A 54 -13.39 -8.01 -2.93
C ARG A 54 -13.75 -9.07 -3.98
N ASP A 55 -14.48 -8.64 -5.00
CA ASP A 55 -15.10 -9.50 -6.00
C ASP A 55 -15.39 -8.68 -7.27
N GLU A 56 -15.44 -9.34 -8.42
CA GLU A 56 -15.76 -8.73 -9.72
C GLU A 56 -17.15 -8.08 -9.75
N ALA A 57 -18.11 -8.55 -8.95
CA ALA A 57 -19.42 -7.92 -8.81
C ALA A 57 -19.36 -6.47 -8.28
N TYR A 58 -18.24 -6.07 -7.67
CA TYR A 58 -17.99 -4.69 -7.24
C TYR A 58 -17.18 -3.87 -8.25
N LEU A 59 -16.84 -4.47 -9.40
CA LEU A 59 -16.13 -3.87 -10.51
C LEU A 59 -17.04 -3.91 -11.76
N PRO A 60 -17.97 -2.95 -11.92
CA PRO A 60 -18.95 -3.01 -13.01
C PRO A 60 -18.28 -3.09 -14.39
N GLU A 61 -18.68 -4.09 -15.18
CA GLU A 61 -18.08 -4.38 -16.49
C GLU A 61 -18.14 -3.18 -17.45
N PHE A 62 -19.20 -2.38 -17.38
CA PHE A 62 -19.35 -1.17 -18.23
C PHE A 62 -18.32 -0.07 -17.93
N LEU A 63 -17.57 -0.17 -16.84
CA LEU A 63 -16.46 0.74 -16.53
C LEU A 63 -15.10 0.22 -17.04
N VAL A 64 -15.05 -1.02 -17.53
CA VAL A 64 -13.85 -1.64 -18.10
C VAL A 64 -13.83 -1.35 -19.60
N PHE A 65 -12.77 -0.70 -20.06
CA PHE A 65 -12.59 -0.41 -21.48
C PHE A 65 -11.85 -1.56 -22.16
N GLU A 66 -12.41 -2.08 -23.25
CA GLU A 66 -11.75 -3.06 -24.11
C GLU A 66 -11.10 -2.37 -25.31
N LEU A 67 -9.83 -2.67 -25.55
CA LEU A 67 -8.98 -2.08 -26.58
C LEU A 67 -8.52 -3.19 -27.52
N HIS A 68 -8.76 -3.06 -28.83
CA HIS A 68 -8.44 -4.10 -29.82
C HIS A 68 -7.39 -3.68 -30.87
N TYR A 69 -6.83 -2.48 -30.77
CA TYR A 69 -5.98 -1.88 -31.81
C TYR A 69 -4.47 -2.03 -31.57
N LEU A 70 -4.05 -2.73 -30.50
CA LEU A 70 -2.64 -2.94 -30.15
C LEU A 70 -2.14 -4.36 -30.43
N GLY A 71 -2.81 -5.09 -31.32
CA GLY A 71 -2.44 -6.47 -31.70
C GLY A 71 -3.07 -7.57 -30.84
N GLY A 72 -3.91 -7.20 -29.86
CA GLY A 72 -4.70 -8.11 -29.03
C GLY A 72 -5.84 -7.36 -28.33
N THR A 73 -6.64 -8.09 -27.54
CA THR A 73 -7.66 -7.50 -26.67
C THR A 73 -7.06 -7.18 -25.31
N GLU A 74 -6.98 -5.89 -24.97
CA GLU A 74 -6.57 -5.41 -23.65
C GLU A 74 -7.77 -4.85 -22.88
N LYS A 75 -7.82 -5.10 -21.57
CA LYS A 75 -8.83 -4.54 -20.67
C LYS A 75 -8.19 -3.48 -19.78
N SER A 76 -8.71 -2.25 -19.83
CA SER A 76 -8.24 -1.13 -19.01
C SER A 76 -9.31 -0.70 -18.02
N TYR A 77 -8.93 -0.63 -16.76
CA TYR A 77 -9.74 -0.09 -15.66
C TYR A 77 -8.94 0.98 -14.90
N THR A 78 -8.36 1.93 -15.64
CA THR A 78 -7.62 3.04 -15.06
C THR A 78 -7.82 4.31 -15.87
N LEU A 79 -7.66 5.47 -15.23
CA LEU A 79 -7.74 6.78 -15.91
C LEU A 79 -6.55 7.02 -16.86
N ASN A 80 -5.39 6.44 -16.55
CA ASN A 80 -4.18 6.57 -17.36
C ASN A 80 -4.13 5.46 -18.42
N PHE A 81 -3.62 5.80 -19.61
CA PHE A 81 -3.34 4.85 -20.68
C PHE A 81 -1.87 4.39 -20.60
N SER A 82 -0.97 5.06 -21.33
CA SER A 82 0.47 4.84 -21.20
C SER A 82 0.96 5.29 -19.83
N ARG A 83 1.72 4.41 -19.16
CA ARG A 83 2.28 4.66 -17.83
C ARG A 83 3.64 3.99 -17.67
N PRO A 84 4.54 4.54 -16.84
CA PRO A 84 5.81 3.90 -16.54
C PRO A 84 5.62 2.52 -15.90
N GLY A 85 6.27 1.49 -16.46
CA GLY A 85 6.22 0.12 -15.92
C GLY A 85 7.27 -0.16 -14.83
N ALA A 86 8.27 0.70 -14.68
CA ALA A 86 9.41 0.46 -13.80
C ALA A 86 8.98 0.28 -12.33
N GLN A 87 8.08 1.13 -11.84
CA GLN A 87 7.60 1.06 -10.46
C GLN A 87 6.86 -0.26 -10.19
N VAL A 88 6.12 -0.78 -11.17
CA VAL A 88 5.44 -2.09 -11.04
C VAL A 88 6.47 -3.21 -10.86
N VAL A 89 7.55 -3.19 -11.65
CA VAL A 89 8.65 -4.15 -11.54
C VAL A 89 9.36 -4.05 -10.19
N VAL A 90 9.63 -2.84 -9.71
CA VAL A 90 10.25 -2.63 -8.39
C VAL A 90 9.33 -3.10 -7.26
N GLN A 91 8.02 -2.86 -7.35
CA GLN A 91 7.08 -3.38 -6.36
C GLN A 91 7.10 -4.91 -6.32
N TYR A 92 7.08 -5.55 -7.48
CA TYR A 92 7.16 -7.00 -7.59
C TYR A 92 8.46 -7.53 -6.98
N TYR A 93 9.59 -6.89 -7.30
CA TYR A 93 10.87 -7.22 -6.69
C TYR A 93 10.81 -7.12 -5.18
N ASN A 94 10.33 -6.02 -4.59
CA ASN A 94 10.25 -5.86 -3.14
C ASN A 94 9.34 -6.90 -2.48
N LEU A 95 8.18 -7.20 -3.09
CA LEU A 95 7.26 -8.21 -2.57
C LEU A 95 7.92 -9.60 -2.48
N VAL A 96 8.67 -10.00 -3.51
CA VAL A 96 9.36 -11.31 -3.56
C VAL A 96 10.63 -11.31 -2.72
N HIS A 97 11.42 -10.24 -2.79
CA HIS A 97 12.72 -10.13 -2.14
C HIS A 97 12.61 -10.00 -0.62
N LEU A 98 11.70 -9.14 -0.15
CA LEU A 98 11.51 -8.91 1.29
C LEU A 98 10.57 -9.96 1.90
N GLY A 99 9.53 -10.34 1.16
CA GLY A 99 8.45 -11.17 1.70
C GLY A 99 7.83 -10.58 2.97
N PHE A 100 7.08 -11.39 3.70
CA PHE A 100 6.41 -10.92 4.91
C PHE A 100 7.40 -10.50 6.01
N SER A 101 8.46 -11.29 6.23
CA SER A 101 9.45 -11.03 7.29
C SER A 101 10.26 -9.75 7.03
N GLY A 102 10.63 -9.48 5.78
CA GLY A 102 11.37 -8.26 5.42
C GLY A 102 10.52 -7.01 5.61
N TYR A 103 9.26 -7.02 5.13
CA TYR A 103 8.34 -5.91 5.41
C TYR A 103 8.12 -5.74 6.92
N ARG A 104 7.93 -6.82 7.68
CA ARG A 104 7.79 -6.74 9.15
C ARG A 104 9.00 -6.10 9.82
N GLY A 105 10.21 -6.56 9.49
CA GLY A 105 11.44 -6.00 10.06
C GLY A 105 11.59 -4.51 9.79
N ILE A 106 11.21 -4.05 8.59
CA ILE A 106 11.27 -2.63 8.23
C ILE A 106 10.22 -1.82 9.02
N MET A 107 8.97 -2.28 9.07
CA MET A 107 7.91 -1.54 9.76
C MET A 107 8.12 -1.48 11.27
N GLU A 108 8.58 -2.57 11.88
CA GLU A 108 8.96 -2.58 13.31
C GLU A 108 10.12 -1.63 13.61
N ASN A 109 11.12 -1.56 12.72
CA ASN A 109 12.21 -0.60 12.87
C ASN A 109 11.70 0.85 12.79
N CYS A 110 10.79 1.16 11.86
CA CYS A 110 10.17 2.47 11.76
C CYS A 110 9.40 2.86 13.04
N LEU A 111 8.62 1.93 13.61
CA LEU A 111 7.89 2.16 14.86
C LEU A 111 8.85 2.34 16.05
N THR A 112 9.91 1.55 16.10
CA THR A 112 10.94 1.63 17.15
C THR A 112 11.61 3.01 17.15
N VAL A 113 12.04 3.50 15.97
CA VAL A 113 12.62 4.85 15.83
C VAL A 113 11.62 5.93 16.24
N TYR A 114 10.34 5.78 15.85
CA TYR A 114 9.29 6.71 16.26
C TYR A 114 9.13 6.75 17.79
N LEU A 115 9.10 5.60 18.46
CA LEU A 115 8.98 5.51 19.92
C LEU A 115 10.17 6.14 20.64
N TYR A 116 11.39 5.93 20.14
CA TYR A 116 12.58 6.61 20.69
C TYR A 116 12.48 8.12 20.52
N SER A 117 12.14 8.60 19.31
CA SER A 117 11.97 10.03 19.04
C SER A 117 10.92 10.65 19.97
N PHE A 118 9.78 9.97 20.15
CA PHE A 118 8.73 10.39 21.06
C PHE A 118 9.21 10.43 22.51
N TYR A 119 9.90 9.38 22.97
CA TYR A 119 10.49 9.33 24.31
C TYR A 119 11.42 10.53 24.54
N PHE A 120 12.39 10.78 23.65
CA PHE A 120 13.33 11.90 23.77
C PHE A 120 12.63 13.27 23.75
N SER A 121 11.58 13.45 22.94
CA SER A 121 10.80 14.68 22.93
C SER A 121 10.04 14.92 24.26
N SER A 122 9.67 13.84 24.96
CA SER A 122 8.94 13.90 26.23
C SER A 122 9.82 14.21 27.46
N ILE A 123 11.13 13.99 27.38
CA ILE A 123 12.11 14.26 28.46
C ILE A 123 12.89 15.57 28.28
N ALA A 124 12.36 16.54 27.53
CA ALA A 124 12.87 17.91 27.43
C ALA A 124 14.29 18.05 26.86
N PHE A 125 14.61 17.30 25.80
CA PHE A 125 15.61 17.75 24.84
C PHE A 125 14.87 18.18 23.56
N SER A 126 14.93 19.47 23.25
CA SER A 126 14.57 19.96 21.91
C SER A 126 15.60 19.41 20.93
N LEU A 127 15.38 18.19 20.47
CA LEU A 127 16.12 17.63 19.36
C LEU A 127 15.62 18.34 18.11
N ILE A 128 16.29 19.44 17.74
CA ILE A 128 16.11 20.08 16.45
C ILE A 128 16.64 19.09 15.41
N VAL A 129 15.75 18.26 14.84
CA VAL A 129 16.04 17.48 13.65
C VAL A 129 15.99 18.44 12.47
N THR A 130 17.13 19.03 12.12
CA THR A 130 17.31 19.70 10.82
C THR A 130 17.72 18.65 9.78
N ASN A 131 17.06 18.68 8.61
CA ASN A 131 17.53 18.02 7.40
C ASN A 131 18.94 18.47 7.01
#